data_AF-A0A929EG95-F1
#
_entry.id   AF-A0A929EG95-F1
#
_cell.length_a   1.000
_cell.length_b   1.000
_cell.length_c   1.000
_cell.angle_alpha   90.00
_cell.angle_beta   90.00
_cell.angle_gamma   90.00
#
_symmetry.space_group_name_H-M   'P 1'
#
loop_
_entity.id
_entity.type
_entity.pdbx_description
1 polymer ?
#
loop_
_entity_poly.entity_id
_entity_poly.type
_entity_poly.pdbx_seq_one_letter_code
_entity_poly.pdbx_strand_id
1 'polypeptide(L)' 'MLKNIREIPYNYTSFSDREIIIRLLGEKSWDVLNTLRAQRVTGRSARMLFEVLGD' A
#
# COMPACT_ATOMS: atom_id res chain seq x y z
N MET A 1 -6.34 -19.74 -22.60
CA MET A 1 -6.88 -20.07 -21.27
C MET A 1 -6.40 -19.01 -20.30
N LEU A 2 -7.12 -17.89 -20.19
CA LEU A 2 -6.71 -16.78 -19.33
C LEU A 2 -6.97 -17.16 -17.87
N LYS A 3 -5.92 -17.09 -17.05
CA LYS A 3 -5.93 -17.34 -15.62
C LYS A 3 -6.86 -16.30 -14.98
N ASN A 4 -8.02 -16.73 -14.51
CA ASN A 4 -8.91 -15.93 -13.66
C ASN A 4 -8.18 -15.68 -12.33
N ILE A 5 -7.35 -14.64 -12.27
CA ILE A 5 -6.75 -14.18 -11.03
C ILE A 5 -7.89 -13.51 -10.25
N ARG A 6 -8.36 -14.17 -9.19
CA ARG A 6 -9.27 -13.52 -8.25
C ARG A 6 -8.44 -12.54 -7.43
N GLU A 7 -8.74 -11.26 -7.56
CA GLU A 7 -8.23 -10.25 -6.63
C GLU A 7 -8.83 -10.55 -5.25
N ILE A 8 -8.00 -10.98 -4.31
CA ILE A 8 -8.40 -11.09 -2.92
C ILE A 8 -8.20 -9.68 -2.35
N PRO A 9 -9.26 -8.96 -1.95
CA PRO A 9 -9.10 -7.64 -1.36
C PRO A 9 -8.26 -7.75 -0.09
N TYR A 10 -7.31 -6.83 0.08
CA TYR A 10 -6.52 -6.75 1.31
C TYR A 10 -7.45 -6.53 2.49
N ASN A 11 -7.60 -7.56 3.32
CA ASN A 11 -8.41 -7.48 4.52
C ASN A 11 -7.55 -6.93 5.67
N TYR A 12 -7.73 -5.65 5.98
CA TYR A 12 -7.01 -4.90 7.02
C TYR A 12 -7.28 -5.35 8.46
N THR A 13 -8.10 -6.39 8.69
CA THR A 13 -8.44 -6.88 10.04
C THR A 13 -7.51 -7.97 10.59
N SER A 14 -6.72 -8.64 9.75
CA SER A 14 -5.92 -9.79 10.21
C SER A 14 -4.45 -9.47 10.48
N PHE A 15 -3.90 -8.41 9.88
CA PHE A 15 -2.54 -7.93 10.11
C PHE A 15 -2.51 -6.42 9.82
N SER A 16 -1.92 -5.61 10.69
CA SER A 16 -1.83 -4.16 10.44
C SER A 16 -0.82 -3.84 9.33
N ASP A 17 -1.03 -2.74 8.59
CA ASP A 17 -0.07 -2.24 7.60
C ASP A 17 1.35 -2.12 8.17
N ARG A 18 1.43 -1.74 9.46
CA ARG A 18 2.67 -1.67 10.21
C ARG A 18 3.37 -3.02 10.26
N GLU A 19 2.66 -4.06 10.68
CA GLU A 19 3.23 -5.39 10.83
C GLU A 19 3.65 -5.99 9.49
N ILE A 20 2.87 -5.78 8.43
CA ILE A 20 3.21 -6.23 7.07
C ILE A 20 4.48 -5.54 6.59
N ILE A 21 4.56 -4.21 6.73
CA ILE A 21 5.72 -3.43 6.25
C ILE A 21 6.97 -3.80 7.03
N ILE A 22 6.88 -3.93 8.34
CA ILE A 22 8.02 -4.36 9.16
C ILE A 22 8.46 -5.77 8.77
N ARG A 23 7.52 -6.69 8.54
CA ARG A 23 7.82 -8.07 8.17
C ARG A 23 8.51 -8.20 6.81
N LEU A 24 8.11 -7.38 5.83
CA LEU A 24 8.58 -7.48 4.44
C LEU A 24 9.78 -6.57 4.14
N LEU A 25 9.82 -5.37 4.72
CA LEU A 25 10.76 -4.32 4.35
C LEU A 25 11.64 -3.84 5.53
N GLY A 26 11.32 -4.27 6.74
CA GLY A 26 12.03 -3.90 7.96
C GLY A 26 11.52 -2.61 8.60
N GLU A 27 11.96 -2.36 9.82
CA GLU A 27 11.43 -1.28 10.67
C GLU A 27 11.70 0.12 10.10
N LYS A 28 12.86 0.35 9.48
CA LYS A 28 13.21 1.65 8.86
C LYS A 28 12.23 2.06 7.75
N SER A 29 11.66 1.10 7.03
CA SER A 29 10.71 1.37 5.96
C SER A 29 9.37 1.88 6.50
N TRP A 30 9.00 1.50 7.72
CA TRP A 30 7.82 2.04 8.40
C TRP A 30 7.99 3.52 8.75
N ASP A 31 9.17 3.92 9.24
CA ASP A 31 9.46 5.32 9.55
C ASP A 31 9.43 6.20 8.30
N VAL A 32 10.07 5.75 7.21
CA VAL A 32 10.03 6.45 5.92
C VAL A 32 8.59 6.58 5.42
N LEU A 33 7.77 5.52 5.52
CA LEU A 33 6.37 5.59 5.13
C LEU A 33 5.60 6.62 5.96
N ASN A 34 5.82 6.69 7.28
CA ASN A 34 5.16 7.68 8.13
C ASN A 34 5.57 9.10 7.78
N THR A 35 6.85 9.34 7.48
CA THR A 35 7.33 10.65 6.98
C THR A 35 6.63 11.03 5.67
N LEU A 36 6.53 10.11 4.72
CA LEU A 36 5.85 10.36 3.44
C LEU A 36 4.33 10.56 3.60
N ARG A 37 3.68 9.83 4.52
CA ARG A 37 2.26 10.01 4.86
C ARG A 37 2.01 11.39 5.48
N ALA A 38 2.90 11.84 6.37
CA ALA A 38 2.82 13.18 6.96
C ALA A 38 3.03 14.29 5.92
N GLN A 39 3.83 14.05 4.87
CA GLN A 39 4.04 14.98 3.76
C GLN A 39 2.89 14.98 2.74
N ARG A 40 2.07 13.92 2.68
CA ARG A 40 0.88 13.87 1.80
C ARG A 40 -0.25 14.73 2.36
N VAL A 41 -0.16 16.05 2.11
CA VAL A 41 -1.29 16.98 2.32
C VAL A 41 -2.32 16.90 1.18
N THR A 42 -2.01 16.26 0.05
CA THR A 42 -2.98 16.11 -1.04
C THR A 42 -2.95 14.67 -1.58
N GLY A 43 -4.09 14.00 -1.57
CA GLY A 43 -4.28 12.64 -2.13
C GLY A 43 -4.04 12.52 -3.64
N ARG A 44 -3.42 13.53 -4.28
CA ARG A 44 -3.16 13.63 -5.71
C ARG A 44 -2.23 12.53 -6.20
N SER A 45 -1.18 12.21 -5.45
CA SER A 45 -0.27 11.10 -5.80
C SER A 45 -0.86 9.72 -5.53
N ALA A 46 -1.83 9.58 -4.60
CA ALA A 46 -2.57 8.33 -4.45
C ALA A 46 -3.47 8.12 -5.67
N ARG A 47 -4.20 9.16 -6.08
CA ARG A 47 -5.05 9.16 -7.26
C ARG A 47 -4.26 8.85 -8.54
N MET A 48 -3.10 9.46 -8.75
CA MET A 48 -2.25 9.17 -9.92
C MET A 48 -1.76 7.72 -9.93
N LEU A 49 -1.44 7.14 -8.76
CA LEU A 49 -1.05 5.73 -8.69
C LEU A 49 -2.21 4.79 -9.03
N PHE A 50 -3.42 5.10 -8.58
CA PHE A 50 -4.63 4.35 -8.95
C PHE A 50 -4.99 4.51 -10.43
N GLU A 51 -4.77 5.69 -11.03
CA GLU A 51 -4.95 5.90 -12.47
C GLU A 51 -3.96 5.06 -13.30
N VAL A 52 -2.71 4.92 -12.85
CA VAL A 52 -1.68 4.12 -13.55
C VAL A 52 -1.86 2.61 -13.36
N LEU A 53 -2.46 2.18 -12.24
CA LEU A 53 -2.71 0.76 -11.97
C LEU A 53 -4.09 0.29 -12.47
N GLY A 54 -4.96 1.21 -12.88
CA GLY A 54 -6.33 0.95 -13.34
C GLY A 54 -6.50 0.95 -14.87
N ASP A 55 -5.40 1.10 -15.62
CA ASP A 55 -5.30 0.98 -17.08
C ASP A 55 -4.24 -0.09 -17.44
#